data_AF-A0A9D9VLS1-F1
#
_entry.id   AF-A0A9D9VLS1-F1
#
_cell.length_a   1.000
_cell.length_b   1.000
_cell.length_c   1.000
_cell.angle_alpha   90.00
_cell.angle_beta   90.00
_cell.angle_gamma   90.00
#
_symmetry.space_group_name_H-M   'P 1'
#
loop_
_entity.id
_entity.type
_entity.pdbx_description
1 polymer ?
#
loop_
_entity_poly.entity_id
_entity_poly.type
_entity_poly.pdbx_seq_one_letter_code
_entity_poly.pdbx_strand_id
1 'polypeptide(L)'
;MNTIPEALEEPFMIPDQNEERLLRWIALFGQMSSRVSVHRATEPGFEEFIGLIEKRVREEKCIRDTEELVGWPTRTTTAFVVQVDSSPPGFVGVDVELSDTFFFSLSGQAFGATYFEWDGGEDDFMANTFSVSFCDEALSWDYVYSLIRNRVTEIENRVPEPPK
;
A
#
# COMPACT_ATOMS: atom_id res chain seq x y z
N MET A 1 -8.68 14.78 37.26
CA MET A 1 -8.71 15.44 35.95
C MET A 1 -9.06 14.36 34.95
N ASN A 2 -10.30 14.38 34.43
CA ASN A 2 -10.70 13.45 33.37
C ASN A 2 -10.33 14.11 32.04
N THR A 3 -9.23 13.68 31.45
CA THR A 3 -8.97 13.91 30.02
C THR A 3 -9.90 13.00 29.24
N ILE A 4 -10.89 13.61 28.61
CA ILE A 4 -11.69 12.97 27.55
C ILE A 4 -10.68 12.66 26.44
N PRO A 5 -10.56 11.41 25.95
CA PRO A 5 -9.75 11.13 24.77
C PRO A 5 -10.27 11.98 23.61
N GLU A 6 -9.35 12.60 22.88
CA GLU A 6 -9.66 13.32 21.63
C GLU A 6 -10.70 12.54 20.82
N ALA A 7 -11.70 13.27 20.32
CA ALA A 7 -12.73 12.70 19.47
C ALA A 7 -12.05 11.80 18.43
N LEU A 8 -12.41 10.51 18.45
CA LEU A 8 -12.13 9.60 17.36
C LEU A 8 -12.47 10.37 16.09
N GLU A 9 -11.45 10.70 15.30
CA GLU A 9 -11.63 11.42 14.04
C GLU A 9 -12.79 10.77 13.31
N GLU A 10 -13.83 11.55 13.00
CA GLU A 10 -14.99 11.02 12.29
C GLU A 10 -14.45 10.28 11.05
N PRO A 11 -14.87 9.02 10.81
CA PRO A 11 -14.38 8.27 9.67
C PRO A 11 -14.59 9.14 8.43
N PHE A 12 -13.49 9.47 7.77
CA PHE A 12 -13.46 10.32 6.60
C PHE A 12 -14.47 9.78 5.59
N MET A 13 -15.61 10.48 5.47
CA MET A 13 -16.66 10.11 4.54
C MET A 13 -16.13 10.41 3.14
N ILE A 14 -15.78 9.35 2.41
CA ILE A 14 -15.46 9.43 0.98
C ILE A 14 -16.69 10.07 0.31
N PRO A 15 -16.56 11.16 -0.47
CA PRO A 15 -17.71 11.75 -1.14
C PRO A 15 -18.44 10.68 -1.96
N ASP A 16 -19.78 10.62 -1.90
CA ASP A 16 -20.61 9.54 -2.46
C ASP A 16 -20.25 9.11 -3.90
N GLN A 17 -19.82 10.06 -4.73
CA GLN A 17 -19.39 9.84 -6.12
C GLN A 17 -18.00 9.17 -6.24
N ASN A 18 -17.11 9.36 -5.27
CA ASN A 18 -15.86 8.64 -5.15
C ASN A 18 -16.05 7.25 -4.51
N GLU A 19 -17.07 7.08 -3.67
CA GLU A 19 -17.39 5.80 -3.05
C GLU A 19 -17.81 4.75 -4.09
N GLU A 20 -18.71 5.11 -5.02
CA GLU A 20 -19.11 4.18 -6.10
C GLU A 20 -17.91 3.79 -6.98
N ARG A 21 -17.04 4.76 -7.29
CA ARG A 21 -15.80 4.50 -8.05
C ARG A 21 -14.88 3.56 -7.27
N LEU A 22 -14.66 3.81 -5.98
CA LEU A 22 -13.83 2.98 -5.11
C LEU A 22 -14.35 1.53 -5.02
N LEU A 23 -15.66 1.36 -4.83
CA LEU A 23 -16.28 0.03 -4.80
C LEU A 23 -16.09 -0.74 -6.12
N ARG A 24 -16.18 -0.06 -7.27
CA ARG A 24 -15.90 -0.67 -8.58
C ARG A 24 -14.45 -1.11 -8.69
N TRP A 25 -13.50 -0.31 -8.21
CA TRP A 25 -12.08 -0.65 -8.21
C TRP A 25 -11.75 -1.83 -7.28
N ILE A 26 -12.28 -1.83 -6.06
CA ILE A 26 -12.12 -2.94 -5.13
C ILE A 26 -12.71 -4.23 -5.72
N ALA A 27 -13.91 -4.17 -6.31
CA ALA A 27 -14.52 -5.32 -6.96
C ALA A 27 -13.70 -5.81 -8.15
N LEU A 28 -13.17 -4.89 -8.97
CA LEU A 28 -12.32 -5.21 -10.11
C LEU A 28 -11.05 -5.95 -9.69
N PHE A 29 -10.33 -5.44 -8.68
CA PHE A 29 -9.11 -6.07 -8.18
C PHE A 29 -9.39 -7.42 -7.49
N GLY A 30 -10.42 -7.49 -6.65
CA GLY A 30 -10.81 -8.73 -5.97
C GLY A 30 -11.28 -9.85 -6.92
N GLN A 31 -11.64 -9.52 -8.16
CA GLN A 31 -12.00 -10.50 -9.20
C GLN A 31 -10.86 -10.78 -10.18
N MET A 32 -9.72 -10.07 -10.08
CA MET A 32 -8.64 -10.17 -11.04
C MET A 32 -7.92 -11.52 -10.98
N SER A 33 -7.60 -11.97 -9.76
CA SER A 33 -6.95 -13.25 -9.50
C SER A 33 -7.14 -13.63 -8.04
N SER A 34 -7.12 -14.93 -7.73
CA SER A 34 -7.13 -15.42 -6.34
C SER A 34 -5.88 -15.03 -5.55
N ARG A 35 -4.83 -14.58 -6.24
CA ARG A 35 -3.60 -14.05 -5.63
C ARG A 35 -3.74 -12.59 -5.19
N VAL A 36 -4.78 -11.89 -5.61
CA VAL A 36 -4.97 -10.48 -5.26
C VAL A 36 -5.77 -10.37 -3.98
N SER A 37 -5.18 -9.77 -2.94
CA SER A 37 -5.91 -9.32 -1.76
C SER A 37 -6.09 -7.80 -1.79
N VAL A 38 -7.25 -7.35 -1.32
CA VAL A 38 -7.58 -5.94 -1.19
C VAL A 38 -7.88 -5.66 0.27
N HIS A 39 -7.10 -4.75 0.87
CA HIS A 39 -7.22 -4.35 2.27
C HIS A 39 -7.76 -2.92 2.33
N ARG A 40 -8.93 -2.74 2.94
CA ARG A 40 -9.59 -1.42 3.01
C ARG A 40 -9.19 -0.72 4.30
N ALA A 41 -9.06 0.60 4.24
CA ALA A 41 -8.79 1.41 5.44
C ALA A 41 -9.85 1.26 6.55
N THR A 42 -11.08 0.87 6.18
CA THR A 42 -12.19 0.64 7.11
C THR A 42 -12.20 -0.75 7.74
N GLU A 43 -11.35 -1.69 7.30
CA GLU A 43 -11.35 -3.06 7.80
C GLU A 43 -10.64 -3.18 9.17
N PRO A 44 -11.14 -4.02 10.08
CA PRO A 44 -10.39 -4.41 11.28
C PRO A 44 -9.07 -5.06 10.86
N GLY A 45 -7.95 -4.64 11.45
CA GLY A 45 -6.62 -5.16 11.09
C GLY A 45 -5.83 -4.31 10.09
N PHE A 46 -6.41 -3.21 9.57
CA PHE A 46 -5.73 -2.37 8.58
C PHE A 46 -4.46 -1.71 9.12
N GLU A 47 -4.47 -1.19 10.36
CA GLU A 47 -3.26 -0.56 10.94
C GLU A 47 -2.14 -1.57 11.13
N GLU A 48 -2.49 -2.77 11.60
CA GLU A 48 -1.54 -3.86 11.78
C GLU A 48 -0.92 -4.25 10.43
N PHE A 49 -1.72 -4.29 9.36
CA PHE A 49 -1.22 -4.56 8.02
C PHE A 49 -0.31 -3.46 7.47
N ILE A 50 -0.69 -2.18 7.63
CA ILE A 50 0.17 -1.05 7.23
C ILE A 50 1.48 -1.05 8.03
N GLY A 51 1.43 -1.31 9.33
CA GLY A 51 2.62 -1.40 10.17
C GLY A 51 3.57 -2.53 9.76
N LEU A 52 3.04 -3.64 9.24
CA LEU A 52 3.88 -4.71 8.65
C LEU A 52 4.59 -4.22 7.38
N ILE A 53 3.89 -3.49 6.50
CA ILE A 53 4.47 -2.92 5.28
C ILE A 53 5.52 -1.86 5.64
N GLU A 54 5.24 -0.98 6.62
CA GLU A 54 6.18 0.06 7.09
C GLU A 54 7.47 -0.58 7.61
N LYS A 55 7.34 -1.58 8.48
CA LYS A 55 8.48 -2.32 9.00
C LYS A 55 9.32 -2.90 7.87
N ARG A 56 8.67 -3.46 6.84
CA ARG A 56 9.36 -4.04 5.69
C ARG A 56 10.08 -3.00 4.85
N VAL A 57 9.47 -1.84 4.61
CA VAL A 57 10.11 -0.69 3.94
C VAL A 57 11.36 -0.26 4.70
N ARG A 58 11.25 -0.08 6.02
CA ARG A 58 12.39 0.32 6.86
C ARG A 58 13.52 -0.70 6.81
N GLU A 59 13.21 -1.99 6.88
CA GLU A 59 14.20 -3.07 6.77
C GLU A 59 14.90 -3.09 5.40
N GLU A 60 14.15 -3.04 4.29
CA GLU A 60 14.71 -3.11 2.93
C GLU A 60 15.53 -1.87 2.55
N LYS A 61 15.13 -0.70 3.07
CA LYS A 61 15.80 0.59 2.79
C LYS A 61 16.82 0.96 3.87
N CYS A 62 17.02 0.13 4.89
CA CYS A 62 17.91 0.38 6.03
C CYS A 62 17.61 1.69 6.79
N ILE A 63 16.32 2.06 6.89
CA ILE A 63 15.84 3.27 7.56
C ILE A 63 15.81 3.02 9.07
N ARG A 64 16.37 3.94 9.85
CA ARG A 64 16.42 3.84 11.31
C ARG A 64 15.08 4.25 11.93
N ASP A 65 14.81 3.74 13.14
CA ASP A 65 13.58 4.11 13.89
C ASP A 65 13.48 5.60 14.21
N THR A 66 14.61 6.30 14.26
CA THR A 66 14.68 7.75 14.52
C THR A 66 14.42 8.59 13.28
N GLU A 67 14.32 7.97 12.10
CA GLU A 67 14.16 8.66 10.81
C GLU A 67 12.67 8.73 10.43
N GLU A 68 12.28 9.90 9.91
CA GLU A 68 10.89 10.22 9.56
C GLU A 68 10.53 9.67 8.18
N LEU A 69 9.33 9.08 8.06
CA LEU A 69 8.74 8.67 6.79
C LEU A 69 7.65 9.67 6.38
N VAL A 70 8.03 10.70 5.66
CA VAL A 70 7.12 11.75 5.20
C VAL A 70 6.19 11.21 4.12
N GLY A 71 4.89 11.49 4.28
CA GLY A 71 3.88 11.01 3.34
C GLY A 71 3.58 9.51 3.46
N TRP A 72 4.03 8.85 4.53
CA TRP A 72 3.67 7.46 4.80
C TRP A 72 2.14 7.29 4.81
N PRO A 73 1.59 6.29 4.09
CA PRO A 73 0.16 6.04 4.06
C PRO A 73 -0.38 5.70 5.46
N THR A 74 -1.44 6.40 5.83
CA THR A 74 -2.21 6.21 7.05
C THR A 74 -3.63 5.78 6.70
N ARG A 75 -4.42 5.34 7.67
CA ARG A 75 -5.86 5.09 7.47
C ARG A 75 -6.64 6.30 6.98
N THR A 76 -6.22 7.52 7.33
CA THR A 76 -6.90 8.76 6.92
C THR A 76 -6.52 9.23 5.52
N THR A 77 -5.43 8.72 4.95
CA THR A 77 -4.95 9.09 3.61
C THR A 77 -5.15 7.97 2.58
N THR A 78 -5.26 6.71 3.05
CA THR A 78 -5.41 5.53 2.22
C THR A 78 -6.88 5.15 2.04
N ALA A 79 -7.25 4.83 0.81
CA ALA A 79 -8.58 4.33 0.48
C ALA A 79 -8.60 2.79 0.57
N PHE A 80 -7.67 2.14 -0.13
CA PHE A 80 -7.42 0.69 -0.02
C PHE A 80 -5.99 0.38 -0.48
N VAL A 81 -5.52 -0.81 -0.13
CA VAL A 81 -4.24 -1.38 -0.55
C VAL A 81 -4.52 -2.64 -1.34
N VAL A 82 -3.82 -2.81 -2.45
CA VAL A 82 -3.81 -4.04 -3.24
C VAL A 82 -2.48 -4.73 -3.00
N GLN A 83 -2.54 -6.00 -2.60
CA GLN A 83 -1.36 -6.86 -2.49
C GLN A 83 -1.53 -8.05 -3.44
N VAL A 84 -0.47 -8.40 -4.16
CA VAL A 84 -0.43 -9.59 -5.02
C VAL A 84 0.45 -10.64 -4.36
N ASP A 85 -0.13 -11.80 -4.05
CA ASP A 85 0.60 -12.92 -3.44
C ASP A 85 1.55 -13.58 -4.46
N SER A 86 2.83 -13.24 -4.33
CA SER A 86 3.95 -13.80 -5.08
C SER A 86 4.50 -15.10 -4.47
N SER A 87 3.94 -15.56 -3.34
CA SER A 87 4.48 -16.71 -2.61
C SER A 87 4.42 -18.00 -3.44
N PRO A 88 5.43 -18.88 -3.29
CA PRO A 88 5.42 -20.20 -3.91
C PRO A 88 4.30 -21.10 -3.32
N PRO A 89 3.84 -22.12 -4.06
CA PRO A 89 2.74 -22.98 -3.61
C PRO A 89 3.09 -23.70 -2.30
N GLY A 90 2.19 -23.66 -1.33
CA GLY A 90 2.37 -24.29 -0.01
C GLY A 90 3.13 -23.45 1.02
N PHE A 91 3.48 -22.20 0.68
CA PHE A 91 3.92 -21.24 1.69
C PHE A 91 2.78 -20.97 2.69
N VAL A 92 3.08 -21.09 3.99
CA VAL A 92 2.14 -20.81 5.08
C VAL A 92 2.68 -19.60 5.83
N GLY A 93 2.22 -18.42 5.42
CA GLY A 93 2.62 -17.14 6.00
C GLY A 93 2.05 -16.00 5.18
N VAL A 94 2.17 -14.78 5.70
CA VAL A 94 1.91 -13.55 4.94
C VAL A 94 3.28 -13.08 4.45
N ASP A 95 3.62 -13.34 3.19
CA ASP A 95 4.79 -12.73 2.56
C ASP A 95 4.36 -11.38 1.97
N VAL A 96 4.90 -10.30 2.53
CA VAL A 96 4.63 -8.94 2.07
C VAL A 96 5.80 -8.48 1.23
N GLU A 97 5.73 -8.79 -0.07
CA GLU A 97 6.71 -8.28 -1.02
C GLU A 97 6.34 -6.84 -1.40
N LEU A 98 7.23 -5.89 -1.12
CA LEU A 98 6.96 -4.47 -1.36
C LEU A 98 6.68 -4.17 -2.84
N SER A 99 7.32 -4.92 -3.74
CA SER A 99 7.14 -4.76 -5.19
C SER A 99 5.76 -5.21 -5.69
N ASP A 100 5.02 -5.92 -4.86
CA ASP A 100 3.69 -6.45 -5.13
C ASP A 100 2.59 -5.76 -4.31
N THR A 101 2.95 -4.68 -3.60
CA THR A 101 2.05 -3.93 -2.72
C THR A 101 1.82 -2.52 -3.25
N PHE A 102 0.56 -2.15 -3.47
CA PHE A 102 0.14 -0.90 -4.10
C PHE A 102 -0.91 -0.18 -3.26
N PHE A 103 -0.65 1.09 -2.97
CA PHE A 103 -1.50 1.98 -2.21
C PHE A 103 -2.38 2.80 -3.15
N PHE A 104 -3.67 2.91 -2.82
CA PHE A 104 -4.62 3.79 -3.49
C PHE A 104 -5.11 4.81 -2.46
N SER A 105 -4.85 6.09 -2.72
CA SER A 105 -5.17 7.18 -1.80
C SER A 105 -6.56 7.74 -2.03
N LEU A 106 -7.07 8.45 -1.01
CA LEU A 106 -8.32 9.18 -1.08
C LEU A 106 -8.25 10.42 -1.99
N SER A 107 -7.04 10.92 -2.28
CA SER A 107 -6.79 12.00 -3.24
C SER A 107 -6.88 11.55 -4.71
N GLY A 108 -7.13 10.26 -4.97
CA GLY A 108 -7.18 9.70 -6.32
C GLY A 108 -5.80 9.38 -6.92
N GLN A 109 -4.76 9.37 -6.08
CA GLN A 109 -3.41 8.97 -6.45
C GLN A 109 -3.20 7.49 -6.11
N ALA A 110 -2.20 6.87 -6.72
CA ALA A 110 -1.78 5.51 -6.36
C ALA A 110 -0.26 5.34 -6.55
N PHE A 111 0.36 4.47 -5.73
CA PHE A 111 1.80 4.23 -5.75
C PHE A 111 2.15 2.84 -5.21
N GLY A 112 3.33 2.31 -5.58
CA GLY A 112 3.85 1.05 -5.01
C GLY A 112 4.60 1.29 -3.69
N ALA A 113 4.64 0.30 -2.81
CA ALA A 113 5.34 0.42 -1.51
C ALA A 113 6.86 0.68 -1.65
N THR A 114 7.46 0.32 -2.78
CA THR A 114 8.90 0.49 -3.07
C THR A 114 9.31 1.93 -3.41
N TYR A 115 8.36 2.84 -3.65
CA TYR A 115 8.59 4.20 -4.16
C TYR A 115 9.11 5.19 -3.10
N PHE A 116 9.53 4.71 -1.94
CA PHE A 116 10.20 5.54 -0.95
C PHE A 116 11.58 5.99 -1.46
N GLU A 117 11.76 7.31 -1.49
CA GLU A 117 13.00 7.97 -1.87
C GLU A 117 13.61 8.70 -0.67
N TRP A 118 14.92 8.88 -0.76
CA TRP A 118 15.70 9.65 0.19
C TRP A 118 15.75 11.10 -0.30
N ASP A 119 15.30 12.04 0.55
CA ASP A 119 15.26 13.48 0.20
C ASP A 119 16.57 14.22 0.50
N GLY A 120 17.51 13.54 1.18
CA GLY A 120 18.88 14.01 1.29
C GLY A 120 19.55 13.94 -0.07
N GLY A 121 20.11 15.05 -0.55
CA GLY A 121 20.98 15.01 -1.74
C GLY A 121 22.18 14.10 -1.51
N GLU A 122 22.83 13.64 -2.59
CA GLU A 122 23.89 12.60 -2.62
C GLU A 122 25.06 12.78 -1.61
N ASP A 123 25.19 13.93 -0.95
CA ASP A 123 26.34 14.31 -0.12
C ASP A 123 26.05 14.56 1.38
N ASP A 124 24.80 14.46 1.87
CA ASP A 124 24.50 14.83 3.27
C ASP A 124 24.29 13.62 4.20
N PHE A 125 25.35 13.28 4.96
CA PHE A 125 25.37 12.24 6.00
C PHE A 125 24.45 12.52 7.22
N MET A 126 23.66 13.60 7.16
CA MET A 126 22.75 14.04 8.23
C MET A 126 21.27 13.86 7.86
N ALA A 127 20.96 13.38 6.67
CA ALA A 127 19.57 13.21 6.25
C ALA A 127 18.89 12.11 7.07
N ASN A 128 17.84 12.53 7.79
CA ASN A 128 17.05 11.76 8.73
C ASN A 128 15.59 11.63 8.28
N THR A 129 15.33 11.93 7.01
CA THR A 129 14.00 11.95 6.40
C THR A 129 13.99 11.13 5.12
N PHE A 130 12.93 10.36 4.95
CA PHE A 130 12.60 9.66 3.73
C PHE A 130 11.19 10.06 3.34
N SER A 131 10.91 10.20 2.05
CA SER A 131 9.59 10.59 1.59
C SER A 131 9.05 9.58 0.58
N VAL A 132 7.72 9.44 0.57
CA VAL A 132 7.06 9.05 -0.67
C VAL A 132 7.25 10.24 -1.60
N SER A 133 8.24 10.14 -2.50
CA SER A 133 8.39 11.12 -3.56
C SER A 133 7.19 10.96 -4.46
N PHE A 134 6.22 11.86 -4.30
CA PHE A 134 5.14 12.01 -5.24
C PHE A 134 5.80 12.52 -6.53
N CYS A 135 6.22 11.62 -7.40
CA CYS A 135 6.41 11.99 -8.79
C CYS A 135 5.10 12.67 -9.25
N ASP A 136 5.15 13.71 -10.08
CA ASP A 136 3.93 14.19 -10.75
C ASP A 136 3.24 13.07 -11.55
N GLU A 137 4.00 12.00 -11.82
CA GLU A 137 3.54 10.74 -12.38
C GLU A 137 3.07 9.75 -11.31
N ALA A 138 2.95 10.05 -10.02
CA ALA A 138 2.32 9.18 -9.02
C ALA A 138 0.93 8.76 -9.55
N LEU A 139 0.87 7.50 -9.95
CA LEU A 139 0.27 7.10 -11.19
C LEU A 139 -1.26 7.12 -11.05
N SER A 140 -1.97 7.56 -12.09
CA SER A 140 -3.42 7.44 -12.10
C SER A 140 -3.81 5.99 -11.79
N TRP A 141 -4.98 5.78 -11.18
CA TRP A 141 -5.46 4.43 -10.85
C TRP A 141 -5.41 3.48 -12.06
N ASP A 142 -5.57 4.00 -13.29
CA ASP A 142 -5.48 3.24 -14.53
C ASP A 142 -4.07 2.71 -14.85
N TYR A 143 -3.03 3.49 -14.54
CA TYR A 143 -1.66 3.03 -14.71
C TYR A 143 -1.31 1.99 -13.64
N VAL A 144 -1.65 2.23 -12.37
CA VAL A 144 -1.37 1.25 -11.29
C VAL A 144 -2.15 -0.04 -11.53
N TYR A 145 -3.37 0.04 -12.06
CA TYR A 145 -4.09 -1.12 -12.55
C TYR A 145 -3.31 -1.92 -13.60
N SER A 146 -2.71 -1.23 -14.57
CA SER A 146 -1.91 -1.87 -15.61
C SER A 146 -0.67 -2.55 -15.02
N LEU A 147 -0.02 -1.94 -14.02
CA LEU A 147 1.09 -2.57 -13.28
C LEU A 147 0.62 -3.82 -12.54
N ILE A 148 -0.46 -3.74 -11.78
CA ILE A 148 -1.00 -4.87 -11.01
C ILE A 148 -1.36 -6.01 -11.96
N ARG A 149 -2.06 -5.71 -13.06
CA ARG A 149 -2.44 -6.72 -14.06
C ARG A 149 -1.22 -7.41 -14.66
N ASN A 150 -0.19 -6.65 -15.03
CA ASN A 150 1.05 -7.21 -15.56
C ASN A 150 1.73 -8.08 -14.50
N ARG A 151 1.79 -7.62 -13.25
CA ARG A 151 2.40 -8.35 -12.15
C ARG A 151 1.67 -9.66 -11.82
N VAL A 152 0.34 -9.64 -11.78
CA VAL A 152 -0.48 -10.86 -11.64
C VAL A 152 -0.13 -11.85 -12.76
N THR A 153 -0.09 -11.38 -14.01
CA THR A 153 0.24 -12.21 -15.17
C THR A 153 1.67 -12.80 -15.05
N GLU A 154 2.65 -12.00 -14.62
CA GLU A 154 4.02 -12.45 -14.39
C GLU A 154 4.11 -13.53 -13.31
N ILE A 155 3.42 -13.34 -12.18
CA ILE A 155 3.39 -14.28 -11.06
C ILE A 155 2.71 -15.58 -11.47
N GLU A 156 1.55 -15.52 -12.11
CA GLU A 156 0.81 -16.71 -12.56
C GLU A 156 1.60 -17.54 -13.58
N ASN A 157 2.39 -16.89 -14.44
CA ASN A 157 3.27 -17.59 -15.37
C ASN A 157 4.49 -18.25 -14.70
N ARG A 158 4.93 -17.74 -13.55
CA ARG A 158 6.12 -18.22 -12.84
C ARG A 158 5.80 -19.19 -11.70
N VAL A 159 4.65 -19.03 -11.07
CA VAL A 159 4.24 -19.76 -9.88
C VAL A 159 3.11 -20.73 -10.25
N PRO A 160 3.33 -22.06 -10.18
CA PRO A 160 2.32 -23.04 -10.53
C PRO A 160 1.03 -22.82 -9.73
N GLU A 161 -0.14 -22.96 -10.38
CA GLU A 161 -1.40 -23.01 -9.64
C GLU A 161 -1.38 -24.19 -8.66
N PRO A 162 -1.81 -24.00 -7.40
CA PRO A 162 -1.93 -25.11 -6.47
C PRO A 162 -2.90 -26.17 -7.05
N PRO A 163 -2.62 -27.46 -6.87
CA PRO A 163 -3.51 -28.51 -7.37
C PRO A 163 -4.90 -28.33 -6.76
N LYS A 164 -5.93 -28.35 -7.62
CA LYS A 164 -7.34 -28.32 -7.24
C LYS A 164 -7.74 -29.53 -6.40
#